data_AF-A0A419EHX3-F1
#
_entry.id   AF-A0A419EHX3-F1
#
_cell.length_a   1.000
_cell.length_b   1.000
_cell.length_c   1.000
_cell.angle_alpha   90.00
_cell.angle_beta   90.00
_cell.angle_gamma   90.00
#
_symmetry.space_group_name_H-M   'P 1'
#
loop_
_entity.id
_entity.type
_entity.pdbx_description
1 polymer ?
#
loop_
_entity_poly.entity_id
_entity_poly.type
_entity_poly.pdbx_seq_one_letter_code
_entity_poly.pdbx_strand_id
1 'polypeptide(L)'
;YAQAGTRRYFAQMAAYQTMPVDELLSIREVALATPVEAIVSRPGVRVNCDVCGEEIMNEREIRRDGLTLCRACAGDGYYFSVVTSPTVNSVP
;
A
#
# COMPACT_ATOMS: atom_id res chain seq x y z
N TYR A 1 12.84 30.07 -5.99
CA TYR A 1 12.43 29.74 -4.61
C TYR A 1 13.51 29.05 -3.76
N ALA A 2 14.78 28.97 -4.18
CA ALA A 2 15.86 28.47 -3.34
C ALA A 2 17.21 29.12 -3.71
N GLN A 3 18.18 29.10 -2.79
CA GLN A 3 19.51 29.65 -3.02
C GLN A 3 20.34 28.75 -3.96
N ALA A 4 21.19 29.37 -4.78
CA ALA A 4 22.11 28.65 -5.67
C ALA A 4 23.24 27.97 -4.85
N GLY A 5 23.67 26.79 -5.28
CA GLY A 5 24.77 26.03 -4.65
C GLY A 5 24.35 25.14 -3.47
N THR A 6 23.08 25.17 -3.06
CA THR A 6 22.55 24.24 -2.06
C THR A 6 22.40 22.83 -2.67
N ARG A 7 22.69 21.77 -1.88
CA ARG A 7 22.40 20.39 -2.31
C ARG A 7 20.91 20.27 -2.68
N ARG A 8 20.65 19.56 -3.78
CA ARG A 8 19.32 19.44 -4.43
C ARG A 8 18.17 19.23 -3.43
N TYR A 9 18.33 18.31 -2.48
CA TYR A 9 17.31 18.03 -1.44
C TYR A 9 16.88 19.28 -0.67
N PHE A 10 17.84 20.04 -0.12
CA PHE A 10 17.55 21.22 0.69
C PHE A 10 17.00 22.36 -0.17
N ALA A 11 17.47 22.50 -1.42
CA ALA A 11 16.92 23.47 -2.36
C ALA A 11 15.43 23.18 -2.66
N GLN A 12 15.07 21.92 -2.91
CA GLN A 12 13.69 21.51 -3.16
C GLN A 12 12.79 21.73 -1.93
N MET A 13 13.27 21.34 -0.74
CA MET A 13 12.54 21.54 0.51
C MET A 13 12.23 23.02 0.76
N ALA A 14 13.24 23.90 0.63
CA ALA A 14 13.06 25.34 0.82
C ALA A 14 12.15 25.96 -0.26
N ALA A 15 12.24 25.49 -1.49
CA ALA A 15 11.40 25.96 -2.58
C ALA A 15 9.92 25.66 -2.34
N TYR A 16 9.57 24.41 -1.99
CA TYR A 16 8.17 24.04 -1.78
C TYR A 16 7.54 24.71 -0.56
N GLN A 17 8.33 25.11 0.44
CA GLN A 17 7.82 25.83 1.62
C GLN A 17 7.50 27.32 1.35
N THR A 18 8.04 27.90 0.28
CA THR A 18 7.98 29.35 0.03
C THR A 18 7.40 29.73 -1.34
N MET A 19 7.27 28.77 -2.25
CA MET A 19 6.64 28.99 -3.56
C MET A 19 5.16 29.36 -3.41
N PRO A 20 4.66 30.39 -4.13
CA PRO A 20 3.25 30.71 -4.20
C PRO A 20 2.41 29.50 -4.61
N VAL A 21 1.24 29.33 -3.99
CA VAL A 21 0.42 28.12 -4.16
C VAL A 21 -0.09 27.96 -5.59
N ASP A 22 -0.33 29.07 -6.29
CA ASP A 22 -0.81 29.16 -7.67
C ASP A 22 0.27 28.83 -8.71
N GLU A 23 1.55 28.99 -8.36
CA GLU A 23 2.67 28.47 -9.16
C GLU A 23 2.96 27.00 -8.85
N LEU A 24 2.74 26.57 -7.60
CA LEU A 24 3.03 25.22 -7.14
C LEU A 24 1.96 24.21 -7.57
N LEU A 25 0.69 24.62 -7.55
CA LEU A 25 -0.48 23.76 -7.73
C LEU A 25 -1.49 24.38 -8.68
N SER A 26 -2.15 23.53 -9.47
CA SER A 26 -3.33 23.90 -10.24
C SER A 26 -4.48 22.96 -9.86
N ILE A 27 -5.70 23.48 -9.89
CA ILE A 27 -6.91 22.75 -9.52
C ILE A 27 -7.85 22.78 -10.71
N ARG A 28 -8.45 21.63 -11.02
CA ARG A 28 -9.45 21.50 -12.08
C ARG A 28 -10.55 20.56 -11.64
N GLU A 29 -11.80 20.95 -11.90
CA GLU A 29 -12.95 20.08 -11.74
C GLU A 29 -12.95 18.98 -12.81
N VAL A 30 -13.20 17.75 -12.38
CA VAL A 30 -13.25 16.57 -13.23
C VAL A 30 -14.45 15.70 -12.85
N ALA A 31 -15.00 14.99 -13.82
CA ALA A 31 -15.99 13.95 -13.59
C ALA A 31 -15.30 12.58 -13.56
N LEU A 32 -15.58 11.77 -12.55
CA LEU A 32 -15.07 10.41 -12.47
C LEU A 32 -15.95 9.47 -13.31
N ALA A 33 -15.32 8.54 -14.04
CA ALA A 33 -16.03 7.49 -14.76
C ALA A 33 -16.65 6.43 -13.83
N THR A 34 -16.16 6.36 -12.59
CA THR A 34 -16.61 5.43 -11.55
C THR A 34 -16.72 6.19 -10.23
N PRO A 35 -17.68 5.86 -9.34
CA PRO A 35 -17.79 6.48 -8.02
C PRO A 35 -16.48 6.38 -7.21
N VAL A 36 -16.18 7.41 -6.41
CA VAL A 36 -14.93 7.49 -5.63
C VAL A 36 -14.81 6.34 -4.63
N GLU A 37 -15.93 5.86 -4.11
CA GLU A 37 -16.03 4.76 -3.14
C GLU A 37 -15.57 3.42 -3.72
N ALA A 38 -15.55 3.27 -5.05
CA ALA A 38 -15.05 2.07 -5.71
C ALA A 38 -13.52 2.10 -5.92
N ILE A 39 -12.89 3.27 -5.72
CA ILE A 39 -11.47 3.50 -5.99
C ILE A 39 -10.71 3.73 -4.67
N VAL A 40 -11.35 4.42 -3.73
CA VAL A 40 -10.79 4.79 -2.44
C VAL A 40 -11.34 3.87 -1.36
N SER A 41 -10.43 3.19 -0.66
CA SER A 41 -10.81 2.33 0.46
C SER A 41 -11.51 3.10 1.58
N ARG A 42 -12.42 2.43 2.28
CA ARG A 42 -13.16 3.01 3.40
C ARG A 42 -12.31 3.07 4.68
N PRO A 43 -12.11 4.27 5.28
CA PRO A 43 -11.44 4.39 6.57
C PRO A 43 -12.13 3.56 7.65
N GLY A 44 -11.36 2.85 8.46
CA GLY A 44 -11.88 2.06 9.58
C GLY A 44 -12.49 0.70 9.21
N VAL A 45 -12.63 0.36 7.93
CA VAL A 45 -13.02 -0.98 7.50
C VAL A 45 -11.80 -1.90 7.63
N ARG A 46 -11.86 -2.78 8.63
CA ARG A 46 -10.85 -3.80 8.89
C ARG A 46 -11.55 -5.11 9.21
N VAL A 47 -11.02 -6.19 8.67
CA VAL A 47 -11.54 -7.54 8.89
C VAL A 47 -10.38 -8.47 9.18
N ASN A 48 -10.60 -9.53 9.94
CA ASN A 48 -9.56 -10.52 10.22
C ASN A 48 -9.64 -11.65 9.20
N CYS A 49 -8.49 -12.20 8.82
CA CYS A 49 -8.44 -13.42 8.04
C CYS A 49 -8.93 -14.61 8.88
N ASP A 50 -9.89 -15.37 8.37
CA ASP A 50 -10.43 -16.54 9.07
C ASP A 50 -9.42 -17.70 9.22
N VAL A 51 -8.31 -17.67 8.47
CA VAL A 51 -7.27 -18.72 8.49
C VAL A 51 -6.08 -18.32 9.38
N CYS A 52 -5.47 -17.15 9.15
CA CYS A 52 -4.27 -16.74 9.90
C CYS A 52 -4.56 -15.79 11.06
N GLY A 53 -5.77 -15.20 11.14
CA GLY A 53 -6.14 -14.23 12.17
C GLY A 53 -5.58 -12.82 11.97
N GLU A 54 -4.70 -12.60 11.00
CA GLU A 54 -4.13 -11.29 10.70
C GLU A 54 -5.20 -10.28 10.26
N GLU A 55 -4.97 -9.02 10.60
CA GLU A 55 -5.83 -7.91 10.20
C GLU A 55 -5.63 -7.57 8.72
N ILE A 56 -6.73 -7.52 7.98
CA ILE A 56 -6.80 -7.11 6.58
C ILE A 56 -7.30 -5.67 6.55
N MET A 57 -6.49 -4.80 5.94
CA MET A 57 -6.80 -3.38 5.74
C MET A 57 -7.01 -3.07 4.26
N ASN A 58 -7.65 -1.91 3.99
CA ASN A 58 -7.88 -1.38 2.64
C ASN A 58 -8.73 -2.31 1.75
N GLU A 59 -9.69 -3.01 2.36
CA GLU A 59 -10.64 -3.88 1.67
C GLU A 59 -9.94 -4.92 0.76
N ARG A 60 -8.80 -5.44 1.23
CA ARG A 60 -7.95 -6.40 0.50
C ARG A 60 -8.34 -7.85 0.77
N GLU A 61 -9.46 -8.09 1.46
CA GLU A 61 -9.95 -9.43 1.74
C GLU A 61 -10.46 -10.12 0.48
N ILE A 62 -10.28 -11.43 0.43
CA ILE A 62 -10.87 -12.30 -0.59
C ILE A 62 -11.96 -13.12 0.08
N ARG A 63 -13.19 -13.02 -0.44
CA ARG A 63 -14.30 -13.86 -0.01
C ARG A 63 -14.36 -15.12 -0.87
N ARG A 64 -14.11 -16.29 -0.29
CA ARG A 64 -14.17 -17.60 -0.97
C ARG A 64 -14.73 -18.64 -0.01
N ASP A 65 -15.68 -19.45 -0.48
CA ASP A 65 -16.30 -20.54 0.29
C ASP A 65 -16.87 -20.12 1.66
N GLY A 66 -17.39 -18.88 1.74
CA GLY A 66 -17.94 -18.31 2.98
C GLY A 66 -16.89 -17.77 3.96
N LEU A 67 -15.60 -17.88 3.65
CA LEU A 67 -14.50 -17.34 4.44
C LEU A 67 -14.04 -15.98 3.94
N THR A 68 -13.57 -15.14 4.87
CA THR A 68 -12.84 -13.89 4.64
C THR A 68 -11.36 -14.17 4.79
N LEU A 69 -10.59 -14.08 3.69
CA LEU A 69 -9.19 -14.49 3.64
C LEU A 69 -8.27 -13.32 3.29
N CYS A 70 -7.05 -13.32 3.84
CA CYS A 70 -5.99 -12.47 3.32
C CYS A 70 -5.46 -13.05 1.99
N ARG A 71 -4.79 -12.23 1.16
CA ARG A 71 -4.29 -12.69 -0.14
C ARG A 71 -3.36 -13.90 -0.04
N ALA A 72 -2.51 -13.95 0.99
CA ALA A 72 -1.61 -15.09 1.21
C ALA A 72 -2.40 -16.39 1.48
N CYS A 73 -3.36 -16.36 2.42
CA CYS A 73 -4.20 -17.53 2.74
C CYS A 73 -5.15 -17.93 1.59
N ALA A 74 -5.51 -16.99 0.71
CA ALA A 74 -6.29 -17.27 -0.49
C ALA A 74 -5.46 -17.87 -1.65
N GLY A 75 -4.13 -17.92 -1.52
CA GLY A 75 -3.20 -18.40 -2.54
C GLY A 75 -2.65 -17.33 -3.49
N ASP A 76 -3.07 -16.06 -3.32
CA ASP A 76 -2.67 -14.90 -4.14
C ASP A 76 -1.55 -14.07 -3.46
N GLY A 77 -0.72 -14.71 -2.63
CA GLY A 77 0.43 -14.08 -1.99
C GLY A 77 1.55 -13.80 -3.00
N TYR A 78 2.28 -12.70 -2.83
CA TYR A 78 3.46 -12.37 -3.64
C TYR A 78 4.77 -12.97 -3.08
N TYR A 79 4.68 -13.79 -2.03
CA TYR A 79 5.78 -14.49 -1.40
C TYR A 79 5.29 -15.84 -0.87
N PHE A 80 6.22 -16.76 -0.62
CA PHE A 80 5.98 -18.04 0.01
C PHE A 80 6.84 -18.17 1.27
N SER A 81 6.40 -18.97 2.24
CA SER A 81 7.25 -19.32 3.36
C SER A 81 8.37 -20.24 2.87
N VAL A 82 9.61 -19.86 3.16
CA VAL A 82 10.75 -20.77 3.04
C VAL A 82 10.76 -21.65 4.28
N VAL A 83 10.06 -22.79 4.23
CA VAL A 83 10.22 -23.80 5.28
C VAL A 83 11.60 -24.41 5.12
N THR A 84 12.57 -23.95 5.91
CA THR A 84 13.87 -24.62 6.04
C THR A 84 13.65 -25.87 6.88
N SER A 85 13.26 -26.97 6.23
CA SER A 85 13.28 -28.28 6.91
C SER A 85 14.75 -28.65 7.14
N PRO A 86 15.21 -28.91 8.38
CA PRO A 86 16.51 -29.50 8.59
C PRO A 86 16.37 -30.98 8.22
N THR A 87 16.53 -31.33 6.94
CA THR A 87 16.77 -32.73 6.59
C THR A 87 18.14 -33.09 7.10
N VAL A 88 18.15 -33.76 8.24
CA VAL A 88 19.21 -34.66 8.67
C VAL A 88 19.46 -35.64 7.52
N ASN A 89 20.62 -35.55 6.89
CA ASN A 89 21.16 -36.62 6.06
C ASN A 89 22.58 -36.89 6.54
N SER A 90 22.71 -37.93 7.36
CA SER A 90 23.93 -38.70 7.53
C SER A 90 24.32 -39.29 6.16
N VAL A 91 25.45 -38.85 5.62
CA VAL A 91 26.10 -39.46 4.45
C VAL A 91 27.01 -40.60 4.96
N PRO A 92 27.04 -41.78 4.30
CA PRO A 92 27.97 -42.86 4.65
C PRO A 92 29.44 -42.50 4.45
#